data_AF-A0A5J4V0B5-F1
#
_entry.id   AF-A0A5J4V0B5-F1
#
_cell.length_a   1.000
_cell.length_b   1.000
_cell.length_c   1.000
_cell.angle_alpha   90.00
_cell.angle_beta   90.00
_cell.angle_gamma   90.00
#
_symmetry.space_group_name_H-M   'P 1'
#
loop_
_entity.id
_entity.type
_entity.pdbx_description
1 polymer ?
#
loop_
_entity_poly.entity_id
_entity_poly.type
_entity_poly.pdbx_seq_one_letter_code
_entity_poly.pdbx_strand_id
1 'polypeptide(L)'
;MELQQAAKDFDDGYDDRKGLFRYEAFNTDNVNEVLSKSEPLMMEDFNSSLKKTKICLKDYQIYLEDVKRFKNRWDYLQFFNEQDTQIMIKPLMTLISLQFKYKIDMFSFMSMNECSNAIKYAKAYEDFDINGVYPNFEANSQKFYLTENYWYNKVR
;
A
#
# COMPACT_ATOMS: atom_id res chain seq x y z
N MET A 1 10.71 -2.00 -2.48
CA MET A 1 11.17 -3.37 -2.77
C MET A 1 10.16 -3.97 -3.72
N GLU A 2 10.58 -4.46 -4.89
CA GLU A 2 9.69 -5.12 -5.86
C GLU A 2 9.30 -6.51 -5.35
N LEU A 3 8.08 -7.00 -5.64
CA LEU A 3 7.60 -8.28 -5.12
C LEU A 3 8.52 -9.46 -5.48
N GLN A 4 9.07 -9.46 -6.71
CA GLN A 4 10.01 -10.50 -7.14
C GLN A 4 11.29 -10.50 -6.30
N GLN A 5 11.79 -9.32 -5.95
CA GLN A 5 13.00 -9.21 -5.15
C GLN A 5 12.73 -9.67 -3.72
N ALA A 6 11.62 -9.24 -3.13
CA ALA A 6 11.20 -9.70 -1.81
C ALA A 6 11.04 -11.22 -1.77
N ALA A 7 10.42 -11.81 -2.80
CA ALA A 7 10.28 -13.25 -2.88
C ALA A 7 11.64 -13.96 -3.03
N LYS A 8 12.58 -13.44 -3.82
CA LYS A 8 13.94 -14.01 -3.93
C LYS A 8 14.74 -13.91 -2.64
N ASP A 9 14.58 -12.82 -1.89
CA ASP A 9 15.35 -12.57 -0.67
C ASP A 9 14.87 -13.42 0.52
N PHE A 10 13.59 -13.82 0.53
CA PHE A 10 12.94 -14.47 1.67
C PHE A 10 12.27 -15.83 1.37
N ASP A 11 12.27 -16.31 0.12
CA ASP A 11 11.78 -17.65 -0.27
C ASP A 11 12.95 -18.60 -0.56
N ASP A 12 12.92 -19.78 0.05
CA ASP A 12 13.94 -20.83 -0.08
C ASP A 12 13.62 -21.70 -1.33
N GLY A 13 13.68 -21.07 -2.51
CA GLY A 13 13.33 -21.71 -3.79
C GLY A 13 12.31 -20.94 -4.63
N TYR A 14 12.59 -19.66 -4.89
CA TYR A 14 11.77 -18.80 -5.74
C TYR A 14 11.51 -19.44 -7.10
N ASP A 15 10.23 -19.61 -7.42
CA ASP A 15 9.80 -20.05 -8.74
C ASP A 15 9.51 -18.81 -9.58
N ASP A 16 10.19 -18.65 -10.71
CA ASP A 16 10.13 -17.48 -11.62
C ASP A 16 8.74 -17.32 -12.31
N ARG A 17 7.66 -17.91 -11.78
CA ARG A 17 6.31 -17.91 -12.38
C ARG A 17 5.60 -16.56 -12.38
N LYS A 18 6.23 -15.49 -11.89
CA LYS A 18 5.62 -14.16 -11.99
C LYS A 18 5.62 -13.72 -13.46
N GLY A 19 4.51 -13.99 -14.14
CA GLY A 19 4.22 -13.47 -15.47
C GLY A 19 3.99 -11.96 -15.46
N LEU A 20 3.51 -11.44 -16.60
CA LEU A 20 3.51 -10.02 -16.88
C LEU A 20 2.10 -9.44 -16.96
N PHE A 21 1.66 -8.78 -15.89
CA PHE A 21 0.44 -7.98 -15.89
C PHE A 21 0.73 -6.50 -15.69
N ARG A 22 0.06 -5.63 -16.47
CA ARG A 22 0.21 -4.18 -16.39
C ARG A 22 -0.96 -3.54 -15.67
N TYR A 23 -0.73 -3.16 -14.41
CA TYR A 23 -1.75 -2.45 -13.60
C TYR A 23 -1.95 -0.98 -14.01
N GLU A 24 -1.00 -0.39 -14.76
CA GLU A 24 -1.05 1.01 -15.21
C GLU A 24 -1.94 1.23 -16.45
N ALA A 25 -2.44 0.16 -17.07
CA ALA A 25 -3.20 0.25 -18.33
C ALA A 25 -4.62 0.82 -18.16
N PHE A 26 -5.10 0.96 -16.92
CA PHE A 26 -6.43 1.47 -16.60
C PHE A 26 -6.43 2.25 -15.28
N ASN A 27 -7.51 2.97 -15.02
CA ASN A 27 -7.76 3.74 -13.81
C ASN A 27 -9.22 3.56 -13.35
N THR A 28 -9.62 4.27 -12.29
CA THR A 28 -10.98 4.19 -11.73
C THR A 28 -12.09 4.54 -12.74
N ASP A 29 -11.77 5.35 -13.73
CA ASP A 29 -12.76 5.91 -14.65
C ASP A 29 -13.00 4.98 -15.85
N ASN A 30 -11.96 4.25 -16.29
CA ASN A 30 -12.02 3.39 -17.48
C ASN A 30 -11.88 1.88 -17.20
N VAL A 31 -11.74 1.47 -15.92
CA VAL A 31 -11.50 0.07 -15.52
C VAL A 31 -12.46 -0.92 -16.18
N ASN A 32 -13.76 -0.63 -16.19
CA ASN A 32 -14.75 -1.51 -16.78
C ASN A 32 -14.61 -1.61 -18.29
N GLU A 33 -14.39 -0.48 -18.98
CA GLU A 33 -14.21 -0.46 -20.42
C GLU A 33 -12.95 -1.23 -20.84
N VAL A 34 -11.84 -1.03 -20.14
CA VAL A 34 -10.55 -1.65 -20.46
C VAL A 34 -10.59 -3.14 -20.16
N LEU A 35 -11.11 -3.55 -18.99
CA LEU A 35 -11.03 -4.94 -18.53
C LEU A 35 -12.13 -5.86 -19.10
N SER A 36 -13.27 -5.31 -19.52
CA SER A 36 -14.33 -6.11 -20.17
C SER A 36 -13.99 -6.56 -21.59
N LYS A 37 -12.90 -6.07 -22.18
CA LYS A 37 -12.44 -6.48 -23.52
C LYS A 37 -11.76 -7.85 -23.49
N SER A 38 -11.99 -8.64 -24.55
CA SER A 38 -11.31 -9.93 -24.77
C SER A 38 -10.01 -9.81 -25.58
N GLU A 39 -9.80 -8.68 -26.25
CA GLU A 39 -8.57 -8.43 -27.00
C GLU A 39 -7.38 -8.19 -26.06
N PRO A 40 -6.14 -8.57 -26.43
CA PRO A 40 -4.96 -8.26 -25.63
C PRO A 40 -4.70 -6.75 -25.54
N LEU A 41 -3.96 -6.32 -24.53
CA LEU A 41 -3.44 -4.96 -24.42
C LEU A 41 -2.43 -4.72 -25.53
N MET A 42 -2.39 -3.50 -26.05
CA MET A 42 -1.40 -3.10 -27.04
C MET A 42 -0.03 -2.94 -26.37
N MET A 43 1.04 -3.11 -27.12
CA MET A 43 2.41 -2.95 -26.60
C MET A 43 2.65 -1.55 -26.00
N GLU A 44 1.95 -0.55 -26.52
CA GLU A 44 1.98 0.83 -26.04
C GLU A 44 1.39 1.00 -24.65
N ASP A 45 0.41 0.17 -24.27
CA ASP A 45 -0.20 0.17 -22.94
C ASP A 45 0.80 -0.26 -21.86
N PHE A 46 1.93 -0.88 -22.26
CA PHE A 46 3.04 -1.22 -21.37
C PHE A 46 4.12 -0.13 -21.31
N ASN A 47 3.90 1.05 -21.89
CA ASN A 47 4.82 2.17 -21.71
C ASN A 47 4.49 2.93 -20.41
N SER A 48 5.44 3.00 -19.47
CA SER A 48 5.29 3.88 -18.29
C SER A 48 6.02 5.18 -18.54
N SER A 49 5.27 6.28 -18.56
CA SER A 49 5.84 7.62 -18.51
C SER A 49 6.52 7.91 -17.16
N LEU A 50 5.97 7.37 -16.07
CA LEU A 50 6.47 7.57 -14.71
C LEU A 50 7.82 6.88 -14.50
N LYS A 51 7.91 5.60 -14.84
CA LYS A 51 9.14 4.80 -14.70
C LYS A 51 10.09 4.97 -15.89
N LYS A 52 9.65 5.64 -16.96
CA LYS A 52 10.37 5.75 -18.26
C LYS A 52 10.78 4.39 -18.83
N THR A 53 9.94 3.38 -18.62
CA THR A 53 10.17 1.99 -19.05
C THR A 53 9.27 1.63 -20.22
N LYS A 54 9.81 0.89 -21.18
CA LYS A 54 9.06 0.25 -22.26
C LYS A 54 9.24 -1.26 -22.17
N ILE A 55 8.21 -2.01 -22.52
CA ILE A 55 8.32 -3.47 -22.64
C ILE A 55 9.21 -3.82 -23.84
N CYS A 56 10.01 -4.88 -23.74
CA CYS A 56 10.75 -5.37 -24.90
C CYS A 56 9.87 -6.29 -25.77
N LEU A 57 10.21 -6.43 -27.05
CA LEU A 57 9.43 -7.29 -27.96
C LEU A 57 9.34 -8.74 -27.47
N LYS A 58 10.40 -9.26 -26.86
CA LYS A 58 10.43 -10.64 -26.33
C LYS A 58 9.41 -10.84 -25.21
N ASP A 59 9.36 -9.92 -24.25
CA ASP A 59 8.43 -9.99 -23.12
C ASP A 59 6.98 -9.78 -23.58
N TYR A 60 6.77 -8.92 -24.58
CA TYR A 60 5.45 -8.74 -25.16
C TYR A 60 4.94 -10.01 -25.87
N GLN A 61 5.83 -10.75 -26.54
CA GLN A 61 5.44 -12.05 -27.12
C GLN A 61 5.09 -13.08 -26.03
N ILE A 62 5.80 -13.09 -24.91
CA ILE A 62 5.45 -13.95 -23.76
C ILE A 62 4.05 -13.59 -23.24
N TYR A 63 3.76 -12.30 -23.09
CA TYR A 63 2.44 -11.81 -22.71
C TYR A 63 1.35 -12.27 -23.70
N LEU A 64 1.58 -12.13 -25.00
CA LEU A 64 0.61 -12.55 -26.03
C LEU A 64 0.31 -14.04 -26.01
N GLU A 65 1.29 -14.89 -25.69
CA GLU A 65 1.05 -16.33 -25.54
C GLU A 65 0.31 -16.66 -24.24
N ASP A 66 0.61 -15.95 -23.15
CA ASP A 66 0.02 -16.22 -21.85
C ASP A 66 -1.45 -15.75 -21.76
N VAL A 67 -1.76 -14.58 -22.32
CA VAL A 67 -3.13 -14.02 -22.31
C VAL A 67 -4.13 -14.88 -23.08
N LYS A 68 -3.69 -15.68 -24.06
CA LYS A 68 -4.56 -16.63 -24.80
C LYS A 68 -5.21 -17.69 -23.91
N ARG A 69 -4.68 -17.91 -22.70
CA ARG A 69 -5.22 -18.87 -21.73
C ARG A 69 -6.48 -18.34 -21.03
N PHE A 70 -6.81 -17.06 -21.20
CA PHE A 70 -7.86 -16.37 -20.47
C PHE A 70 -8.91 -15.80 -21.44
N LYS A 71 -10.16 -15.71 -20.99
CA LYS A 71 -11.29 -15.29 -21.86
C LYS A 71 -11.38 -13.77 -22.03
N ASN A 72 -11.00 -13.04 -20.98
CA ASN A 72 -11.05 -11.59 -20.92
C ASN A 72 -9.95 -11.08 -19.98
N ARG A 73 -9.77 -9.75 -19.96
CA ARG A 73 -8.73 -9.12 -19.12
C ARG A 73 -9.07 -9.16 -17.62
N TRP A 74 -10.32 -9.34 -17.22
CA TRP A 74 -10.70 -9.58 -15.81
C TRP A 74 -10.14 -10.91 -15.29
N ASP A 75 -10.35 -11.99 -16.04
CA ASP A 75 -9.85 -13.32 -15.66
C ASP A 75 -8.32 -13.30 -15.57
N TYR A 76 -7.67 -12.56 -16.49
CA TYR A 76 -6.22 -12.37 -16.48
C TYR A 76 -5.76 -11.59 -15.25
N LEU A 77 -6.40 -10.45 -14.93
CA LEU A 77 -6.10 -9.65 -13.75
C LEU A 77 -6.28 -10.46 -12.46
N GLN A 78 -7.39 -11.20 -12.36
CA GLN A 78 -7.70 -12.01 -11.19
C GLN A 78 -6.60 -13.04 -10.94
N PHE A 79 -6.21 -13.79 -11.98
CA PHE A 79 -5.13 -14.78 -11.88
C PHE A 79 -3.84 -14.17 -11.35
N PHE A 80 -3.43 -13.00 -11.87
CA PHE A 80 -2.20 -12.34 -11.43
C PHE A 80 -2.28 -11.80 -10.01
N ASN A 81 -3.43 -11.26 -9.58
CA ASN A 81 -3.64 -10.84 -8.20
C ASN A 81 -3.55 -12.03 -7.23
N GLU A 82 -4.14 -13.17 -7.59
CA GLU A 82 -4.07 -14.40 -6.80
C GLU A 82 -2.63 -14.93 -6.73
N GLN A 83 -1.91 -14.98 -7.86
CA GLN A 83 -0.50 -15.38 -7.90
C GLN A 83 0.40 -14.45 -7.09
N ASP A 84 0.26 -13.13 -7.24
CA ASP A 84 1.04 -12.14 -6.49
C ASP A 84 0.79 -12.29 -4.97
N THR A 85 -0.46 -12.55 -4.57
CA THR A 85 -0.81 -12.82 -3.18
C THR A 85 -0.15 -14.10 -2.67
N GLN A 86 -0.22 -15.19 -3.44
CA GLN A 86 0.44 -16.46 -3.08
C GLN A 86 1.96 -16.32 -2.94
N ILE A 87 2.59 -15.57 -3.84
CA ILE A 87 4.03 -15.26 -3.80
C ILE A 87 4.35 -14.46 -2.53
N MET A 88 3.52 -13.50 -2.13
CA MET A 88 3.77 -12.65 -0.97
C MET A 88 3.61 -13.38 0.37
N ILE A 89 2.72 -14.36 0.46
CA ILE A 89 2.48 -15.12 1.70
C ILE A 89 3.77 -15.79 2.21
N LYS A 90 4.58 -16.36 1.32
CA LYS A 90 5.78 -17.09 1.72
C LYS A 90 6.82 -16.20 2.43
N PRO A 91 7.30 -15.08 1.85
CA PRO A 91 8.14 -14.11 2.55
C PRO A 91 7.57 -13.65 3.89
N LEU A 92 6.25 -13.41 3.97
CA LEU A 92 5.62 -12.99 5.23
C LEU A 92 5.74 -14.08 6.30
N MET A 93 5.50 -15.34 5.94
CA MET A 93 5.68 -16.47 6.86
C MET A 93 7.14 -16.64 7.29
N THR A 94 8.08 -16.45 6.36
CA THR A 94 9.52 -16.44 6.67
C THR A 94 9.86 -15.32 7.66
N LEU A 95 9.39 -14.09 7.42
CA LEU A 95 9.64 -12.94 8.29
C LEU A 95 9.09 -13.15 9.71
N ILE A 96 7.85 -13.63 9.83
CA ILE A 96 7.24 -13.98 11.11
C ILE A 96 8.12 -15.00 11.85
N SER A 97 8.55 -16.05 11.15
CA SER A 97 9.40 -17.10 11.72
C SER A 97 10.76 -16.55 12.18
N LEU A 98 11.37 -15.66 11.41
CA LEU A 98 12.64 -15.00 11.77
C LEU A 98 12.47 -14.11 13.00
N GLN A 99 11.39 -13.37 13.11
CA GLN A 99 11.12 -12.53 14.29
C GLN A 99 10.96 -13.36 15.55
N PHE A 100 10.24 -14.49 15.48
CA PHE A 100 10.17 -15.45 16.58
C PHE A 100 11.56 -16.01 16.94
N LYS A 101 12.34 -16.42 15.93
CA LYS A 101 13.69 -16.98 16.12
C LYS A 101 14.64 -16.00 16.81
N TYR A 102 14.63 -14.73 16.39
CA TYR A 102 15.51 -13.70 16.92
C TYR A 102 14.91 -12.92 18.09
N LYS A 103 13.71 -13.29 18.56
CA LYS A 103 12.99 -12.62 19.65
C LYS A 103 12.82 -11.11 19.42
N ILE A 104 12.59 -10.75 18.16
CA ILE A 104 12.37 -9.36 17.74
C ILE A 104 10.88 -9.06 17.98
N ASP A 105 10.59 -8.07 18.82
CA ASP A 105 9.22 -7.63 19.06
C ASP A 105 8.72 -6.81 17.86
N MET A 106 7.82 -7.38 17.07
CA MET A 106 7.16 -6.69 15.96
C MET A 106 6.42 -5.41 16.38
N PHE A 107 5.82 -5.41 17.57
CA PHE A 107 5.02 -4.28 18.04
C PHE A 107 5.89 -3.12 18.49
N SER A 108 7.16 -3.37 18.86
CA SER A 108 8.11 -2.31 19.20
C SER A 108 8.46 -1.40 18.00
N PHE A 109 8.30 -1.88 16.76
CA PHE A 109 8.57 -1.09 15.55
C PHE A 109 7.40 -0.20 15.13
N MET A 110 6.18 -0.51 15.56
CA MET A 110 5.04 0.41 15.46
C MET A 110 5.09 1.28 16.71
N SER A 111 5.69 2.46 16.59
CA SER A 111 5.95 3.33 17.75
C SER A 111 4.65 3.54 18.54
N MET A 112 4.57 2.91 19.71
CA MET A 112 3.40 3.03 20.58
C MET A 112 3.18 4.49 20.99
N ASN A 113 4.24 5.31 20.97
CA ASN A 113 4.18 6.76 21.10
C ASN A 113 3.48 7.43 19.90
N GLU A 114 3.75 7.01 18.67
CA GLU A 114 3.06 7.51 17.47
C GLU A 114 1.58 7.11 17.46
N CYS A 115 1.26 5.85 17.77
CA CYS A 115 -0.12 5.40 17.89
C CYS A 115 -0.87 6.16 19.00
N SER A 116 -0.24 6.38 20.16
CA SER A 116 -0.79 7.16 21.26
C SER A 116 -1.05 8.62 20.86
N ASN A 117 -0.11 9.25 20.14
CA ASN A 117 -0.27 10.62 19.65
C ASN A 117 -1.39 10.70 18.60
N ALA A 118 -1.50 9.75 17.67
CA ALA A 118 -2.58 9.72 16.69
C ALA A 118 -3.96 9.57 17.36
N ILE A 119 -4.09 8.68 18.35
CA ILE A 119 -5.32 8.51 19.14
C ILE A 119 -5.64 9.78 19.93
N LYS A 120 -4.64 10.43 20.53
CA LYS A 120 -4.81 11.69 21.26
C LYS A 120 -5.37 12.79 20.36
N TYR A 121 -4.84 12.96 19.15
CA TYR A 121 -5.37 13.94 18.20
C TYR A 121 -6.77 13.55 17.71
N ALA A 122 -7.01 12.29 17.37
CA ALA A 122 -8.35 11.82 16.98
C ALA A 122 -9.40 12.12 18.07
N LYS A 123 -9.07 11.90 19.34
CA LYS A 123 -9.94 12.27 20.48
C LYS A 123 -10.12 13.78 20.64
N ALA A 124 -9.06 14.56 20.48
CA ALA A 124 -9.15 16.02 20.62
C ALA A 124 -10.06 16.66 19.56
N TYR A 125 -10.23 15.99 18.41
CA TYR A 125 -11.10 16.41 17.32
C TYR A 125 -12.35 15.54 17.18
N GLU A 126 -12.67 14.69 18.17
CA GLU A 126 -13.84 13.78 18.11
C GLU A 126 -15.15 14.56 17.97
N ASP A 127 -15.24 15.71 18.64
CA ASP A 127 -16.39 16.63 18.60
C ASP A 127 -16.22 17.76 17.58
N PHE A 128 -15.17 17.73 16.74
CA PHE A 128 -14.90 18.79 15.77
C PHE A 128 -15.80 18.66 14.54
N ASP A 129 -16.78 19.54 14.43
CA ASP A 129 -17.61 19.72 13.23
C ASP A 129 -17.01 20.82 12.33
N ILE A 130 -16.64 20.47 11.10
CA ILE A 130 -16.12 21.44 10.12
C ILE A 130 -17.14 22.53 9.76
N ASN A 131 -18.44 22.23 9.88
CA ASN A 131 -19.53 23.16 9.64
C ASN A 131 -20.08 23.76 10.94
N GLY A 132 -19.48 23.42 12.08
CA GLY A 132 -19.86 23.91 13.39
C GLY A 132 -19.70 25.41 13.48
N VAL A 133 -20.68 26.09 14.08
CA VAL A 133 -20.58 27.51 14.40
C VAL A 133 -19.83 27.65 15.72
N TYR A 134 -18.53 27.88 15.64
CA TYR A 134 -17.69 28.10 16.82
C TYR A 134 -17.78 29.57 17.27
N PRO A 135 -17.79 29.84 18.59
CA PRO A 135 -17.77 31.20 19.08
C PRO A 135 -16.49 31.89 18.60
N ASN A 136 -16.62 33.11 18.05
CA ASN A 136 -15.48 33.98 17.87
C ASN A 136 -14.87 34.20 19.25
N PHE A 137 -13.63 33.73 19.47
CA PHE A 137 -12.92 34.03 20.70
C PHE A 137 -12.74 35.55 20.78
N GLU A 138 -13.52 36.21 21.63
CA GLU A 138 -13.17 37.56 22.03
C GLU A 138 -11.76 37.52 22.62
N ALA A 139 -10.92 38.50 22.29
CA ALA A 139 -9.55 38.62 22.81
C ALA A 139 -9.48 38.73 24.36
N ASN A 140 -10.65 38.75 25.00
CA ASN A 140 -10.89 38.72 26.45
C ASN A 140 -10.90 37.29 27.03
N SER A 141 -10.78 36.24 26.22
CA SER A 141 -10.59 34.88 26.75
C SER A 141 -9.33 34.85 27.63
N GLN A 142 -9.42 34.16 28.76
CA GLN A 142 -8.33 34.11 29.73
C GLN A 142 -7.12 33.42 29.08
N LYS A 143 -6.15 34.23 28.63
CA LYS A 143 -4.90 33.71 28.07
C LYS A 143 -4.26 32.81 29.10
N PHE A 144 -4.01 31.56 28.71
CA PHE A 144 -3.28 30.64 29.58
C PHE A 144 -1.81 31.07 29.60
N TYR A 145 -1.34 31.49 30.77
CA TYR A 145 0.06 31.77 31.02
C TYR A 145 0.69 30.56 31.71
N LEU A 146 1.62 29.91 31.02
CA LEU A 146 2.40 28.83 31.60
C LEU A 146 3.27 29.41 32.71
N THR A 147 2.95 29.08 33.97
CA THR A 147 3.76 29.43 35.13
C THR A 147 4.56 28.23 35.61
N GLU A 148 5.72 28.49 36.23
CA GLU A 148 6.59 27.45 36.77
C GLU A 148 5.84 26.56 37.78
N ASN A 149 5.02 27.17 38.64
CA ASN A 149 4.18 26.46 39.60
C ASN A 149 3.12 25.56 38.92
N TYR A 150 2.53 26.01 37.79
CA TYR A 150 1.61 25.17 37.03
C TYR A 150 2.33 23.94 36.44
N TRP A 151 3.55 24.14 35.93
CA TRP A 151 4.35 23.05 35.36
C TRP A 151 4.74 22.01 36.42
N TYR A 152 5.22 22.46 37.58
CA TYR A 152 5.56 21.56 38.69
C TYR A 152 4.37 20.71 39.17
N ASN A 153 3.16 21.26 39.17
CA ASN A 153 1.96 20.51 39.55
C ASN A 153 1.50 19.50 38.48
N LYS A 154 1.86 19.70 37.20
CA LYS A 154 1.46 18.82 36.09
C LYS A 154 2.42 17.64 35.88
N VAL A 155 3.72 17.84 36.16
CA VAL A 155 4.78 16.84 35.93
C VAL A 155 4.94 15.88 37.12
N ARG A 156 4.34 16.20 38.27
CA ARG A 156 4.30 15.34 39.45
C ARG A 156 3.22 14.26 39.31
#